data_AF-A0A959P1X3-F1
#
_entry.id   AF-A0A959P1X3-F1
#
_cell.length_a   1.000
_cell.length_b   1.000
_cell.length_c   1.000
_cell.angle_alpha   90.00
_cell.angle_beta   90.00
_cell.angle_gamma   90.00
#
_symmetry.space_group_name_H-M   'P 1'
#
loop_
_entity.id
_entity.type
_entity.pdbx_description
1 polymer ?
#
loop_
_entity_poly.entity_id
_entity_poly.type
_entity_poly.pdbx_seq_one_letter_code
_entity_poly.pdbx_strand_id
1 'polypeptide(L)' 'MGGWDIGNVSGGLPINSKRLDLAIPHTGTPTQVAVINDMITYAASKNVNLNIIIFP' A
#
# COMPACT_ATOMS: atom_id res chain seq x y z
N MET A 1 1.37 -23.18 9.13
CA MET A 1 1.61 -21.77 9.50
C MET A 1 2.62 -21.22 8.51
N GLY A 2 2.15 -20.67 7.37
CA GLY A 2 3.04 -20.10 6.34
C GLY A 2 3.01 -18.59 6.48
N GLY A 3 4.08 -18.02 7.03
CA GLY A 3 4.23 -16.57 7.17
C GLY A 3 4.34 -15.90 5.80
N TRP A 4 3.66 -14.76 5.62
CA TRP A 4 3.95 -13.82 4.55
C TRP A 4 5.30 -13.18 4.84
N ASP A 5 6.37 -13.82 4.37
CA ASP A 5 7.70 -13.24 4.37
C ASP A 5 7.74 -12.22 3.23
N ILE A 6 7.40 -10.96 3.55
CA ILE A 6 7.70 -9.82 2.66
C ILE A 6 9.21 -9.61 2.80
N GLY A 7 9.96 -10.51 2.16
CA GLY A 7 11.41 -10.50 2.15
C GLY A 7 11.88 -9.10 1.79
N ASN A 8 12.74 -8.55 2.65
CA ASN A 8 13.47 -7.34 2.39
C ASN A 8 14.11 -7.45 0.98
N VAL A 9 13.57 -6.72 0.00
CA VAL A 9 14.09 -6.62 -1.36
C VAL A 9 15.37 -5.76 -1.34
N SER A 10 16.36 -6.19 -0.57
CA SER A 10 17.70 -5.58 -0.51
C SER A 10 18.57 -6.20 -1.60
N GLY A 11 18.25 -5.86 -2.86
CA GLY A 11 19.02 -6.31 -4.03
C GLY A 11 18.61 -5.67 -5.36
N GLY A 12 17.59 -4.81 -5.37
CA GLY A 12 17.16 -4.12 -6.57
C GLY A 12 18.11 -2.97 -6.94
N LEU A 13 18.43 -2.86 -8.23
CA LEU A 13 18.90 -1.62 -8.84
C LEU A 13 18.09 -0.42 -8.32
N PRO A 14 18.65 0.81 -8.28
CA PRO A 14 17.94 1.99 -7.78
C PRO A 14 16.51 2.03 -8.32
N ILE A 15 15.54 1.86 -7.41
CA ILE A 15 14.13 1.92 -7.77
C ILE A 15 13.84 3.40 -8.02
N ASN A 16 13.87 3.79 -9.30
CA ASN A 16 13.60 5.16 -9.73
C ASN A 16 12.16 5.60 -9.45
N SER A 17 11.27 4.66 -9.10
CA SER A 17 9.88 4.93 -8.71
C SER A 17 9.33 3.81 -7.83
N LYS A 18 8.83 4.13 -6.64
CA LYS A 18 8.14 3.17 -5.76
C LYS A 18 6.65 3.20 -6.09
N ARG A 19 6.05 2.05 -6.42
CA ARG A 19 4.61 1.93 -6.70
C ARG A 19 3.99 0.87 -5.81
N LEU A 20 2.79 1.15 -5.28
CA LEU A 20 1.96 0.21 -4.54
C LEU A 20 0.55 0.23 -5.15
N ASP A 21 0.09 -0.91 -5.63
CA ASP A 21 -1.29 -1.12 -6.05
C ASP A 21 -2.05 -1.82 -4.92
N LEU A 22 -3.08 -1.19 -4.35
CA LEU A 22 -3.89 -1.73 -3.26
C LEU A 22 -5.34 -1.91 -3.71
N ALA A 23 -5.82 -3.15 -3.65
CA ALA A 23 -7.24 -3.47 -3.85
C ALA A 23 -7.98 -3.47 -2.51
N ILE A 24 -9.06 -2.70 -2.40
CA ILE A 24 -9.93 -2.65 -1.22
C ILE A 24 -11.40 -2.85 -1.61
N PRO A 25 -12.19 -3.55 -0.78
CA PRO A 25 -13.63 -3.64 -0.98
C PRO A 25 -14.29 -2.25 -0.83
N HIS A 26 -15.37 -2.00 -1.56
CA HIS A 26 -16.13 -0.75 -1.49
C HIS A 26 -16.79 -0.53 -0.12
N THR A 27 -16.90 -1.60 0.66
CA THR A 27 -17.35 -1.59 2.06
C THR A 27 -16.14 -1.64 2.97
N GLY A 28 -15.99 -0.59 3.77
CA GLY A 28 -15.06 -0.53 4.88
C GLY A 28 -15.75 0.06 6.09
N THR A 29 -15.39 -0.41 7.28
CA THR A 29 -15.77 0.27 8.52
C THR A 29 -15.15 1.67 8.55
N PRO A 30 -15.72 2.63 9.31
CA PRO A 30 -15.11 3.95 9.47
C PRO A 30 -13.64 3.90 9.91
N THR A 31 -13.29 2.91 10.74
CA THR A 31 -11.90 2.65 11.16
C THR A 31 -11.01 2.22 10.00
N GLN A 32 -11.48 1.35 9.12
CA GLN A 32 -10.71 0.93 7.93
C GLN A 32 -10.48 2.11 6.98
N VAL A 33 -11.49 2.96 6.78
CA VAL A 33 -11.36 4.19 5.97
C VAL A 33 -10.32 5.14 6.55
N ALA A 34 -10.31 5.34 7.88
CA ALA A 34 -9.31 6.16 8.54
C ALA A 34 -7.88 5.63 8.31
N VAL A 35 -7.66 4.32 8.46
CA VAL A 35 -6.35 3.68 8.22
C VAL A 35 -5.91 3.82 6.76
N ILE A 36 -6.83 3.71 5.80
CA ILE A 36 -6.52 3.89 4.38
C ILE A 36 -6.07 5.33 4.11
N ASN A 37 -6.77 6.32 4.69
CA ASN A 37 -6.39 7.73 4.57
C ASN A 37 -5.00 8.01 5.15
N ASP A 38 -4.70 7.48 6.34
CA ASP A 38 -3.38 7.61 6.96
C ASP A 38 -2.28 7.00 6.08
N MET A 39 -2.57 5.85 5.44
CA MET A 39 -1.65 5.18 4.54
C MET A 39 -1.42 5.97 3.24
N ILE A 40 -2.44 6.63 2.69
CA ILE A 40 -2.31 7.54 1.54
C ILE A 40 -1.35 8.69 1.90
N THR A 41 -1.55 9.33 3.04
CA THR A 41 -0.69 10.43 3.50
C THR A 41 0.75 9.96 3.74
N TYR A 42 0.91 8.78 4.35
CA TYR A 42 2.24 8.21 4.57
C TYR A 42 2.95 7.87 3.26
N ALA A 43 2.26 7.27 2.29
CA ALA A 43 2.82 6.95 0.98
C ALA A 43 3.33 8.19 0.25
N ALA A 44 2.57 9.29 0.29
CA ALA A 44 2.98 10.58 -0.26
C ALA A 44 4.29 11.09 0.40
N SER A 45 4.40 10.98 1.73
CA SER A 45 5.62 11.37 2.47
C SER A 45 6.87 10.54 2.12
N LYS A 46 6.67 9.33 1.55
CA LYS A 46 7.73 8.41 1.17
C LYS A 46 8.02 8.39 -0.33
N ASN A 47 7.41 9.31 -1.09
CA ASN A 47 7.48 9.35 -2.54
C ASN A 47 7.08 8.01 -3.19
N VAL A 48 6.01 7.41 -2.67
CA VAL A 48 5.40 6.18 -3.19
C VAL A 48 4.17 6.57 -4.00
N ASN A 49 4.11 6.12 -5.25
CA ASN A 49 2.94 6.21 -6.09
C ASN A 49 1.94 5.12 -5.67
N LEU A 50 0.89 5.53 -4.95
CA LEU A 50 -0.16 4.64 -4.47
C LEU A 50 -1.35 4.67 -5.43
N ASN A 51 -1.75 3.50 -5.92
CA ASN A 51 -2.94 3.30 -6.72
C ASN A 51 -3.94 2.45 -5.95
N ILE A 52 -5.15 2.98 -5.73
CA ILE A 52 -6.20 2.31 -4.97
C ILE A 52 -7.27 1.83 -5.95
N ILE A 53 -7.55 0.52 -5.90
CA ILE A 53 -8.55 -0.15 -6.72
C ILE A 53 -9.70 -0.52 -5.79
N ILE A 54 -10.85 0.10 -5.99
CA ILE A 54 -12.06 -0.21 -5.21
C ILE A 54 -12.87 -1.25 -5.99
N PHE A 55 -13.12 -2.40 -5.38
CA PHE A 55 -13.95 -3.46 -5.98
C PHE A 55 -15.27 -3.63 -5.21
N PRO A 56 -16.35 -4.08 -5.88
CA PRO A 56 -17.64 -4.35 -5.24
C PRO A 56 -17.52 -5.39 -4.12
#